data_AF-A0A930DCL4-F1
#
_entry.id   AF-A0A930DCL4-F1
#
_cell.length_a   1.000
_cell.length_b   1.000
_cell.length_c   1.000
_cell.angle_alpha   90.00
_cell.angle_beta   90.00
_cell.angle_gamma   90.00
#
_symmetry.space_group_name_H-M   'P 1'
#
loop_
_entity.id
_entity.type
_entity.pdbx_description
1 polymer ?
#
loop_
_entity_poly.entity_id
_entity_poly.type
_entity_poly.pdbx_seq_one_letter_code
_entity_poly.pdbx_strand_id
1 'polypeptide(L)' 'VGWQKIDGKWYYFNTNTPQNTYAWDANAFKWNYLNNSVRPFGSMYAGEKTPDGYNVDANGAWY' A
#
# COMPACT_ATOMS: atom_id res chain seq x y z
N VAL A 1 -7.55 1.91 -3.10
CA VAL A 1 -8.31 0.86 -2.36
C VAL A 1 -8.30 1.18 -0.88
N GLY A 2 -9.31 0.79 -0.09
CA GLY A 2 -9.40 1.07 1.34
C GLY A 2 -9.50 -0.23 2.14
N TRP A 3 -10.38 -0.28 3.15
CA TRP A 3 -10.67 -1.50 3.91
C TRP A 3 -11.18 -2.63 3.03
N GLN A 4 -10.63 -3.83 3.21
CA GLN A 4 -11.07 -5.08 2.58
C GLN A 4 -11.15 -6.18 3.63
N LYS A 5 -12.19 -7.01 3.55
CA LYS A 5 -12.37 -8.16 4.44
C LYS A 5 -11.90 -9.42 3.74
N ILE A 6 -10.86 -10.06 4.28
CA ILE A 6 -10.23 -11.26 3.72
C ILE A 6 -10.14 -12.28 4.85
N ASP A 7 -10.72 -13.46 4.63
CA ASP A 7 -10.73 -14.56 5.61
C ASP A 7 -11.17 -14.12 7.03
N GLY A 8 -12.27 -13.35 7.09
CA GLY A 8 -12.83 -12.88 8.35
C GLY A 8 -12.10 -11.68 8.99
N LYS A 9 -10.91 -11.31 8.53
CA LYS A 9 -10.10 -10.19 9.04
C LYS A 9 -10.16 -8.98 8.12
N TRP A 10 -9.90 -7.80 8.67
CA TRP A 10 -9.88 -6.55 7.92
C TRP A 10 -8.46 -6.06 7.66
N TYR A 11 -8.21 -5.63 6.42
CA TYR A 11 -6.93 -5.12 5.95
C TYR A 11 -7.15 -3.80 5.22
N TYR A 12 -6.30 -2.82 5.47
CA TYR A 12 -6.36 -1.54 4.76
C TYR A 12 -5.27 -1.50 3.68
N PHE A 13 -5.69 -1.24 2.46
CA PHE A 13 -4.79 -1.04 1.34
C PHE A 13 -4.74 0.45 0.99
N ASN A 14 -3.67 0.93 0.37
CA ASN A 14 -3.52 2.35 0.08
C ASN A 14 -4.49 2.83 -1.02
N THR A 15 -5.21 3.93 -0.76
CA THR A 15 -6.11 4.59 -1.72
C THR A 15 -5.43 5.61 -2.59
N ASN A 16 -4.30 6.16 -2.17
CA ASN A 16 -3.79 7.39 -2.75
C ASN A 16 -2.28 7.34 -2.98
N THR A 17 -1.87 7.74 -4.18
CA THR A 17 -0.47 7.91 -4.56
C THR A 17 -0.27 9.36 -5.00
N PRO A 18 0.24 10.24 -4.12
CA PRO A 18 0.46 11.65 -4.47
C PRO A 18 1.50 11.83 -5.59
N GLN A 19 2.33 10.82 -5.84
CA GLN A 19 3.32 10.78 -6.90
C GLN A 19 3.42 9.37 -7.47
N ASN A 20 4.01 9.24 -8.66
CA ASN A 20 4.29 7.94 -9.26
C ASN A 20 5.20 7.11 -8.35
N THR A 21 4.91 5.81 -8.23
CA THR A 21 5.73 4.85 -7.50
C THR A 21 6.47 3.88 -8.42
N TYR A 22 6.08 3.83 -9.70
CA TYR A 22 6.76 3.08 -10.74
C TYR A 22 6.95 3.94 -11.98
N ALA A 23 8.04 3.70 -12.70
CA ALA A 23 8.29 4.28 -14.03
C ALA A 23 8.68 3.18 -15.02
N TRP A 24 8.17 3.30 -16.24
CA TRP A 24 8.50 2.40 -17.34
C TRP A 24 9.87 2.75 -17.91
N ASP A 25 10.75 1.76 -17.98
CA ASP A 25 12.02 1.85 -18.67
C ASP A 25 11.93 1.06 -19.97
N ALA A 26 11.79 1.78 -21.08
CA ALA A 26 11.66 1.17 -22.40
C ALA A 26 12.96 0.49 -22.85
N ASN A 27 14.14 0.97 -22.42
CA ASN A 27 15.42 0.41 -22.82
C ASN A 27 15.66 -0.94 -22.14
N ALA A 28 15.29 -1.05 -20.86
CA ALA A 28 15.38 -2.29 -20.11
C ALA A 28 14.10 -3.16 -20.20
N PHE A 29 13.07 -2.67 -20.90
CA PHE A 29 11.75 -3.29 -21.04
C PHE A 29 11.15 -3.77 -19.71
N LYS A 30 11.21 -2.92 -18.69
CA LYS A 30 10.73 -3.23 -17.33
C LYS A 30 10.14 -2.03 -16.61
N TRP A 31 9.34 -2.29 -15.58
CA TRP A 31 8.93 -1.28 -14.62
C TRP A 31 9.95 -1.18 -13.48
N ASN A 32 10.41 0.02 -13.19
CA ASN A 32 11.30 0.31 -12.06
C ASN A 32 10.49 0.93 -10.91
N TYR A 33 10.69 0.43 -9.69
CA TYR A 33 10.18 1.06 -8.47
C TYR A 33 11.00 2.33 -8.17
N LEU A 34 10.32 3.46 -7.94
CA LEU A 34 10.95 4.79 -7.86
C LEU A 34 11.53 5.13 -6.47
N ASN A 35 11.24 4.32 -5.44
CA ASN A 35 11.73 4.48 -4.07
C ASN A 35 11.79 5.93 -3.56
N ASN A 36 10.74 6.70 -3.81
CA ASN A 36 10.60 8.12 -3.49
C ASN A 36 9.86 8.35 -2.16
N SER A 37 9.92 7.39 -1.24
CA SER A 37 9.20 7.40 0.03
C SER A 37 7.66 7.53 -0.09
N VAL A 38 7.10 7.29 -1.28
CA VAL A 38 5.65 7.24 -1.50
C VAL A 38 5.17 5.80 -1.47
N ARG A 39 4.09 5.56 -0.73
CA ARG A 39 3.43 4.26 -0.65
C ARG A 39 2.74 3.94 -1.98
N PRO A 40 2.98 2.77 -2.62
CA PRO A 40 2.28 2.36 -3.83
C PRO A 40 0.77 2.29 -3.67
N PHE A 41 0.03 2.48 -4.76
CA PHE A 41 -1.42 2.25 -4.74
C PHE A 41 -1.67 0.78 -4.46
N GLY A 42 -2.57 0.49 -3.52
CA GLY A 42 -2.91 -0.89 -3.18
C GLY A 42 -1.87 -1.67 -2.40
N SER A 43 -0.76 -1.09 -1.95
CA SER A 43 0.06 -1.73 -0.92
C SER A 43 -0.67 -1.73 0.43
N MET A 44 -0.51 -2.80 1.19
CA MET A 44 -1.13 -2.98 2.51
C MET A 44 -0.45 -2.12 3.59
N TYR A 45 -1.20 -1.68 4.59
CA TYR A 45 -0.66 -1.14 5.84
C TYR A 45 -0.38 -2.30 6.81
N ALA A 46 0.76 -2.27 7.51
CA ALA A 46 1.13 -3.31 8.47
C ALA A 46 2.01 -2.74 9.59
N GLY A 47 1.64 -3.02 10.84
CA GLY A 47 2.37 -2.57 12.04
C GLY A 47 2.34 -1.06 12.25
N GLU A 48 1.35 -0.38 11.68
CA GLU A 48 1.30 1.08 11.63
C GLU A 48 -0.16 1.58 11.63
N LYS A 49 -0.33 2.90 11.69
CA LYS A 49 -1.64 3.54 11.67
C LYS A 49 -2.10 3.79 10.23
N THR A 50 -3.33 3.42 9.91
CA THR A 50 -3.97 3.71 8.62
C THR A 50 -4.27 5.22 8.48
N PRO A 51 -4.44 5.76 7.27
CA PRO A 51 -4.71 7.19 7.08
C PRO A 51 -6.01 7.68 7.74
N ASP A 52 -6.98 6.78 7.93
CA ASP A 52 -8.24 7.02 8.63
C ASP A 52 -8.17 6.76 10.15
N GLY A 53 -6.99 6.45 10.68
CA GLY A 53 -6.67 6.57 12.10
C GLY A 53 -6.63 5.26 12.91
N TYR A 54 -6.90 4.12 12.29
CA TYR A 54 -6.91 2.81 12.96
C TYR A 54 -5.51 2.20 13.01
N ASN A 55 -5.21 1.45 14.07
CA ASN A 55 -3.97 0.66 14.14
C ASN A 55 -4.22 -0.73 13.55
N VAL A 56 -3.27 -1.20 12.74
CA VAL A 56 -3.23 -2.59 12.28
C VAL A 56 -2.01 -3.30 12.85
N ASP A 57 -2.12 -4.61 13.07
CA ASP A 57 -1.02 -5.42 13.59
C ASP A 57 0.12 -5.58 12.56
N ALA A 58 1.21 -6.23 12.95
CA ALA A 58 2.37 -6.46 12.08
C ALA A 58 2.04 -7.29 10.80
N ASN A 59 0.89 -7.96 10.76
CA ASN A 59 0.39 -8.69 9.59
C ASN A 59 -0.63 -7.87 8.78
N GLY A 60 -0.92 -6.63 9.19
CA GLY A 60 -1.88 -5.72 8.58
C GLY A 60 -3.34 -5.97 8.98
N ALA A 61 -3.60 -6.90 9.90
CA ALA A 61 -4.94 -7.17 10.36
C ALA A 61 -5.38 -6.12 11.39
N TRP A 62 -6.58 -5.59 11.22
CA TRP A 62 -7.26 -4.82 12.26
C TRP A 62 -7.78 -5.74 13.38
N TYR A 63 -7.69 -5.28 14.63
CA TYR A 63 -8.06 -5.98 15.86
C TYR A 63 -9.07 -5.17 16.69
#